data_AF-A0A370VZ28-F1
#
_entry.id   AF-A0A370VZ28-F1
#
_cell.length_a   1.000
_cell.length_b   1.000
_cell.length_c   1.000
_cell.angle_alpha   90.00
_cell.angle_beta   90.00
_cell.angle_gamma   90.00
#
_symmetry.space_group_name_H-M   'P 1'
#
loop_
_entity.id
_entity.type
_entity.pdbx_description
1 polymer ?
#
loop_
_entity_poly.entity_id
_entity_poly.type
_entity_poly.pdbx_seq_one_letter_code
_entity_poly.pdbx_strand_id
1 'polypeptide(L)'
;MSTMQAITVTCPNCGRTNRIPVSAEGRPKCGNCKQPLPWMVDAGDDDFAEVVERADVPVVVDLWATWCGPCRMVSPALERVATELAGRIKLVKVDIDQNPRLAQRFEVQAVPTLLVLDKGQTIARQAGAAPAPALRRWVEQSIAGREPAGKG
;
A
#
# COMPACT_ATOMS: atom_id res chain seq x y z
N MET A 1 3.32 -23.94 2.28
CA MET A 1 2.02 -23.58 1.70
C MET A 1 1.43 -22.50 2.60
N SER A 2 1.73 -21.23 2.32
CA SER A 2 1.22 -20.12 3.13
C SER A 2 -0.30 -20.08 3.01
N THR A 3 -0.99 -20.24 4.14
CA THR A 3 -2.42 -19.91 4.27
C THR A 3 -2.65 -18.54 3.66
N MET A 4 -3.53 -18.46 2.65
CA MET A 4 -3.89 -17.20 2.00
C MET A 4 -4.52 -16.28 3.05
N GLN A 5 -3.70 -15.41 3.64
CA GLN A 5 -4.16 -14.38 4.55
C GLN A 5 -5.08 -13.45 3.79
N ALA A 6 -6.16 -13.02 4.46
CA ALA A 6 -7.17 -12.19 3.85
C ALA A 6 -7.71 -11.21 4.88
N ILE A 7 -7.95 -9.99 4.43
CA ILE A 7 -8.48 -8.89 5.23
C ILE A 7 -9.94 -8.64 4.90
N THR A 8 -10.63 -7.98 5.82
CA THR A 8 -12.03 -7.57 5.63
C THR A 8 -12.07 -6.10 5.28
N VAL A 9 -12.72 -5.75 4.17
CA VAL A 9 -12.88 -4.38 3.70
C VAL A 9 -14.36 -4.07 3.46
N THR A 10 -14.83 -2.93 3.96
CA THR A 10 -16.16 -2.42 3.66
C THR A 10 -16.10 -1.63 2.37
N CYS A 11 -16.96 -1.96 1.41
CA CYS A 11 -17.00 -1.27 0.12
C CYS A 11 -17.47 0.18 0.33
N PRO A 12 -16.67 1.20 -0.06
CA PRO A 12 -17.05 2.59 0.11
C PRO A 12 -18.22 3.00 -0.80
N ASN A 13 -18.49 2.25 -1.87
CA ASN A 13 -19.57 2.54 -2.81
C ASN A 13 -20.94 2.00 -2.37
N CYS A 14 -21.00 0.78 -1.82
CA CYS A 14 -22.28 0.14 -1.51
C CYS A 14 -22.40 -0.47 -0.10
N GLY A 15 -21.41 -0.23 0.77
CA GLY A 15 -21.40 -0.71 2.17
C GLY A 15 -21.22 -2.21 2.36
N ARG A 16 -21.11 -3.02 1.29
CA ARG A 16 -20.92 -4.47 1.43
C ARG A 16 -19.54 -4.78 2.00
N THR A 17 -19.51 -5.61 3.03
CA THR A 17 -18.28 -6.22 3.55
C THR A 17 -17.75 -7.28 2.59
N ASN A 18 -16.48 -7.18 2.23
CA ASN A 18 -15.77 -8.10 1.34
C ASN A 18 -14.54 -8.65 2.06
N ARG A 19 -14.18 -9.90 1.76
CA ARG A 19 -12.91 -10.50 2.17
C ARG A 19 -11.97 -10.49 0.96
N ILE A 20 -10.81 -9.84 1.08
CA ILE A 20 -9.86 -9.67 -0.02
C ILE A 20 -8.48 -10.23 0.39
N PRO A 21 -7.71 -10.81 -0.53
CA PRO A 21 -6.44 -11.46 -0.19
C PRO A 21 -5.34 -10.44 0.14
N VAL A 22 -4.35 -10.86 0.94
CA VAL A 22 -3.13 -10.09 1.23
C VAL A 22 -2.06 -10.25 0.14
N SER A 23 -2.29 -11.14 -0.85
CA SER A 23 -1.39 -11.47 -1.96
C SER A 23 -0.88 -10.27 -2.76
N ALA A 24 0.21 -10.42 -3.48
CA ALA A 24 0.69 -9.40 -4.42
C ALA A 24 -0.22 -9.26 -5.66
N GLU A 25 -0.78 -10.37 -6.13
CA GLU A 25 -1.50 -10.42 -7.42
C GLU A 25 -2.98 -10.05 -7.29
N GLY A 26 -3.52 -9.48 -8.37
CA GLY A 26 -4.94 -9.15 -8.53
C GLY A 26 -5.29 -7.69 -8.29
N ARG A 27 -6.59 -7.40 -8.43
CA ARG A 27 -7.19 -6.10 -8.14
C ARG A 27 -8.54 -6.32 -7.45
N PRO A 28 -8.61 -6.17 -6.11
CA PRO A 28 -9.83 -6.44 -5.39
C PRO A 28 -11.00 -5.59 -5.88
N LYS A 29 -12.13 -6.24 -6.14
CA LYS A 29 -13.40 -5.60 -6.51
C LYS A 29 -14.50 -6.05 -5.56
N CYS A 30 -15.49 -5.20 -5.34
CA CYS A 30 -16.64 -5.52 -4.52
C CYS A 30 -17.43 -6.68 -5.15
N GLY A 31 -17.69 -7.73 -4.38
CA GLY A 31 -18.51 -8.86 -4.83
C GLY A 31 -19.94 -8.47 -5.22
N ASN A 32 -20.47 -7.37 -4.64
CA ASN A 32 -21.80 -6.85 -4.94
C ASN A 32 -21.80 -5.87 -6.12
N CYS A 33 -21.28 -4.66 -5.95
CA CYS A 33 -21.39 -3.59 -6.96
C CYS A 33 -20.24 -3.57 -7.99
N LYS A 34 -19.29 -4.50 -7.90
CA LYS A 34 -18.13 -4.66 -8.80
C LYS A 34 -17.15 -3.49 -8.87
N GLN A 35 -17.38 -2.41 -8.11
CA GLN A 35 -16.43 -1.29 -7.99
C GLN A 35 -15.09 -1.75 -7.38
N PRO A 36 -13.96 -1.14 -7.79
CA PRO A 36 -12.67 -1.36 -7.14
C PRO A 36 -12.75 -1.12 -5.63
N LEU A 37 -12.04 -1.94 -4.87
CA LEU A 37 -11.92 -1.79 -3.42
C LEU A 37 -10.56 -1.20 -3.07
N PRO A 38 -10.46 -0.39 -1.99
CA PRO A 38 -9.17 -0.05 -1.44
C PRO A 38 -8.44 -1.32 -1.00
N TRP A 39 -7.14 -1.38 -1.29
CA TRP A 39 -6.29 -2.51 -0.93
C TRP A 39 -5.17 -2.03 -0.04
N MET A 40 -5.35 -2.25 1.26
CA MET A 40 -4.46 -1.77 2.32
C MET A 40 -4.14 -2.96 3.21
N VAL A 41 -2.89 -3.36 3.32
CA VAL A 41 -2.48 -4.55 4.09
C VAL A 41 -1.19 -4.27 4.85
N ASP A 42 -0.87 -5.13 5.81
CA ASP A 42 0.43 -5.17 6.44
C ASP A 42 1.33 -6.18 5.73
N ALA A 43 2.64 -5.94 5.76
CA ALA A 43 3.66 -6.89 5.33
C ALA A 43 4.86 -6.81 6.27
N GLY A 44 5.67 -7.85 6.25
CA GLY A 44 6.86 -7.95 7.07
C GLY A 44 8.00 -8.70 6.40
N ASP A 45 9.05 -8.87 7.19
CA ASP A 45 10.33 -9.47 6.82
C ASP A 45 10.22 -10.86 6.18
N ASP A 46 9.11 -11.58 6.41
CA ASP A 46 8.88 -12.95 5.96
C ASP A 46 7.99 -13.07 4.72
N ASP A 47 7.15 -12.07 4.42
CA ASP A 47 6.14 -12.13 3.35
C ASP A 47 6.20 -10.95 2.36
N PHE A 48 7.11 -9.98 2.54
CA PHE A 48 7.19 -8.78 1.72
C PHE A 48 7.26 -9.07 0.21
N ALA A 49 8.03 -10.07 -0.20
CA ALA A 49 8.13 -10.44 -1.62
C ALA A 49 6.78 -10.91 -2.21
N GLU A 50 6.01 -11.66 -1.42
CA GLU A 50 4.73 -12.27 -1.80
C GLU A 50 3.57 -11.28 -1.70
N VAL A 51 3.73 -10.19 -0.94
CA VAL A 51 2.74 -9.14 -0.72
C VAL A 51 3.01 -7.90 -1.59
N VAL A 52 4.27 -7.58 -1.87
CA VAL A 52 4.69 -6.30 -2.49
C VAL A 52 5.37 -6.49 -3.83
N GLU A 53 6.42 -7.30 -3.91
CA GLU A 53 7.34 -7.27 -5.06
C GLU A 53 6.71 -7.82 -6.33
N ARG A 54 5.78 -8.76 -6.20
CA ARG A 54 5.08 -9.38 -7.32
C ARG A 54 3.77 -8.67 -7.68
N ALA A 55 3.56 -7.44 -7.20
CA ALA A 55 2.25 -6.80 -7.33
C ALA A 55 1.95 -6.36 -8.76
N ASP A 56 0.71 -6.58 -9.19
CA ASP A 56 0.21 -6.18 -10.52
C ASP A 56 -0.05 -4.67 -10.65
N VAL A 57 -0.02 -3.97 -9.52
CA VAL A 57 -0.24 -2.53 -9.39
C VAL A 57 0.91 -1.93 -8.59
N PRO A 58 1.24 -0.64 -8.81
CA PRO A 58 2.20 0.05 -7.96
C PRO A 58 1.82 -0.04 -6.48
N VAL A 59 2.80 -0.30 -5.63
CA VAL A 59 2.63 -0.43 -4.18
C VAL A 59 3.22 0.79 -3.49
N VAL A 60 2.41 1.51 -2.74
CA VAL A 60 2.87 2.53 -1.80
C VAL A 60 3.21 1.82 -0.49
N VAL A 61 4.44 1.96 0.00
CA VAL A 61 4.89 1.37 1.26
C VAL A 61 5.05 2.47 2.31
N ASP A 62 4.34 2.35 3.42
CA ASP A 62 4.46 3.18 4.61
C ASP A 62 5.34 2.47 5.64
N LEU A 63 6.61 2.88 5.73
CA LEU A 63 7.56 2.39 6.72
C LEU A 63 7.41 3.27 7.97
N TRP A 64 6.80 2.71 9.01
CA TRP A 64 6.35 3.44 10.21
C TRP A 64 6.80 2.76 11.51
N ALA A 65 6.61 3.42 12.64
CA ALA A 65 6.85 2.86 13.97
C ALA A 65 5.87 3.44 15.02
N THR A 66 5.65 2.74 16.13
CA THR A 66 4.64 3.13 17.15
C THR A 66 4.97 4.43 17.89
N TRP A 67 6.26 4.71 18.07
CA TRP A 67 6.80 5.92 18.71
C TRP A 67 6.82 7.13 17.77
N CYS A 68 6.53 6.94 16.48
CA CYS A 68 6.57 7.99 15.47
C CYS A 68 5.34 8.90 15.55
N GLY A 69 5.51 10.08 16.16
CA GLY A 69 4.48 11.12 16.21
C GLY A 69 3.92 11.49 14.82
N PRO A 70 4.77 11.85 13.84
CA PRO A 70 4.31 12.23 12.49
C PRO A 70 3.56 11.10 11.74
N CYS A 71 3.91 9.83 11.98
CA CYS A 71 3.26 8.68 11.35
C CYS A 71 1.75 8.62 11.68
N ARG A 72 1.35 9.06 12.89
CA ARG A 72 -0.06 9.11 13.30
C ARG A 72 -0.94 10.00 12.39
N MET A 73 -0.33 10.96 11.68
CA MET A 73 -1.03 11.78 10.69
C MET A 73 -0.87 11.25 9.27
N VAL A 74 0.31 10.72 8.93
CA VAL A 74 0.64 10.27 7.57
C VAL A 74 -0.07 8.98 7.20
N SER A 75 -0.11 7.97 8.09
CA SER A 75 -0.74 6.69 7.77
C SER A 75 -2.24 6.86 7.44
N PRO A 76 -3.06 7.58 8.24
CA PRO A 76 -4.46 7.83 7.86
C PRO A 76 -4.62 8.67 6.59
N ALA A 77 -3.66 9.55 6.29
CA ALA A 77 -3.67 10.30 5.04
C ALA A 77 -3.42 9.39 3.83
N LEU A 78 -2.50 8.43 3.93
CA LEU A 78 -2.26 7.42 2.91
C LEU A 78 -3.44 6.47 2.72
N GLU A 79 -4.13 6.07 3.80
CA GLU A 79 -5.33 5.23 3.72
C GLU A 79 -6.46 5.93 2.92
N ARG A 80 -6.61 7.26 3.08
CA ARG A 80 -7.51 8.06 2.24
C ARG A 80 -7.09 8.06 0.78
N VAL A 81 -5.79 8.28 0.50
CA VAL A 81 -5.25 8.23 -0.86
C VAL A 81 -5.47 6.86 -1.50
N ALA A 82 -5.24 5.77 -0.76
CA ALA A 82 -5.49 4.40 -1.23
C ALA A 82 -6.98 4.13 -1.52
N THR A 83 -7.88 4.78 -0.78
CA THR A 83 -9.33 4.74 -1.05
C THR A 83 -9.69 5.50 -2.32
N GLU A 84 -9.18 6.71 -2.50
CA GLU A 84 -9.42 7.53 -3.69
C GLU A 84 -8.80 6.93 -4.96
N LEU A 85 -7.70 6.19 -4.82
CA LEU A 85 -6.98 5.52 -5.90
C LEU A 85 -7.23 4.01 -5.93
N ALA A 86 -8.37 3.55 -5.40
CA ALA A 86 -8.74 2.14 -5.37
C ALA A 86 -8.61 1.48 -6.74
N GLY A 87 -7.94 0.31 -6.78
CA GLY A 87 -7.65 -0.44 -8.01
C GLY A 87 -6.49 0.09 -8.86
N ARG A 88 -5.93 1.26 -8.54
CA ARG A 88 -4.73 1.82 -9.20
C ARG A 88 -3.45 1.59 -8.40
N ILE A 89 -3.57 1.52 -7.07
CA ILE A 89 -2.45 1.25 -6.16
C ILE A 89 -2.83 0.22 -5.09
N LYS A 90 -1.82 -0.34 -4.44
CA LYS A 90 -1.91 -1.03 -3.16
C LYS A 90 -1.16 -0.21 -2.11
N LEU A 91 -1.70 -0.08 -0.90
CA LEU A 91 -0.98 0.47 0.25
C LEU A 91 -0.52 -0.68 1.14
N VAL A 92 0.76 -0.67 1.51
CA VAL A 92 1.35 -1.66 2.41
C VAL A 92 2.01 -0.94 3.57
N LYS A 93 1.65 -1.32 4.78
CA LYS A 93 2.24 -0.77 6.00
C LYS A 93 3.24 -1.77 6.57
N VAL A 94 4.39 -1.29 6.99
CA VAL A 94 5.45 -2.10 7.59
C VAL A 94 5.92 -1.39 8.85
N ASP A 95 5.76 -2.07 9.98
CA ASP A 95 6.33 -1.62 11.25
C ASP A 95 7.84 -1.94 11.26
N ILE A 96 8.69 -0.91 11.22
CA ILE A 96 10.14 -1.11 11.13
C ILE A 96 10.76 -1.64 12.43
N ASP A 97 10.07 -1.52 13.57
CA ASP A 97 10.57 -2.07 14.85
C ASP A 97 10.47 -3.60 14.84
N GLN A 98 9.46 -4.14 14.15
CA GLN A 98 9.24 -5.59 14.02
C GLN A 98 9.94 -6.19 12.79
N ASN A 99 10.40 -5.37 11.85
CA ASN A 99 10.91 -5.80 10.55
C ASN A 99 12.29 -5.17 10.24
N PRO A 100 13.34 -5.52 11.03
CA PRO A 100 14.65 -4.90 10.90
C PRO A 100 15.35 -5.20 9.57
N ARG A 101 15.05 -6.34 8.90
CA ARG A 101 15.66 -6.65 7.60
C ARG A 101 15.14 -5.69 6.52
N LEU A 102 13.83 -5.43 6.50
CA LEU A 102 13.24 -4.43 5.61
C LEU A 102 13.71 -3.01 5.94
N ALA A 103 13.82 -2.66 7.23
CA ALA A 103 14.36 -1.37 7.65
C ALA A 103 15.79 -1.14 7.13
N GLN A 104 16.65 -2.15 7.24
CA GLN A 104 18.01 -2.13 6.72
C GLN A 104 18.02 -2.09 5.18
N ARG A 105 17.25 -2.97 4.54
CA ARG A 105 17.18 -3.10 3.07
C ARG A 105 16.78 -1.80 2.39
N PHE A 106 15.80 -1.09 2.96
CA PHE A 106 15.34 0.20 2.45
C PHE A 106 16.08 1.40 3.03
N GLU A 107 17.16 1.17 3.79
CA GLU A 107 18.00 2.21 4.38
C GLU A 107 17.15 3.24 5.14
N VAL A 108 16.29 2.76 6.03
CA VAL A 108 15.39 3.61 6.82
C VAL A 108 16.19 4.31 7.91
N GLN A 109 16.44 5.60 7.72
CA GLN A 109 17.14 6.44 8.70
C GLN A 109 16.18 7.18 9.64
N ALA A 110 14.95 7.41 9.18
CA ALA A 110 13.90 8.07 9.95
C ALA A 110 12.53 7.60 9.46
N VAL A 111 11.53 7.68 10.35
CA VAL A 111 10.14 7.40 10.04
C VAL A 111 9.26 8.66 10.14
N PRO A 112 8.22 8.80 9.31
CA PRO A 112 7.85 7.87 8.23
C PRO A 112 8.81 7.97 7.03
N THR A 113 9.13 6.82 6.44
CA THR A 113 9.72 6.74 5.10
C THR A 113 8.69 6.12 4.17
N LEU A 114 8.37 6.81 3.09
CA LEU A 114 7.40 6.37 2.10
C LEU A 114 8.11 5.94 0.83
N LEU A 115 7.72 4.81 0.27
CA LEU A 115 8.22 4.31 -1.01
C LEU A 115 7.06 4.10 -1.97
N VAL A 116 7.34 4.22 -3.27
CA VAL A 116 6.51 3.61 -4.33
C VAL A 116 7.35 2.55 -5.00
N LEU A 117 6.82 1.32 -5.02
CA LEU A 117 7.41 0.19 -5.72
C LEU A 117 6.56 -0.16 -6.94
N ASP A 118 7.20 -0.51 -8.04
CA ASP A 118 6.57 -1.11 -9.22
C ASP A 118 7.36 -2.34 -9.61
N LYS A 119 6.69 -3.52 -9.62
CA LYS A 119 7.32 -4.83 -9.87
C LYS A 119 8.58 -5.07 -9.02
N GLY A 120 8.49 -4.72 -7.73
CA GLY A 120 9.57 -4.88 -6.75
C GLY A 120 10.69 -3.85 -6.83
N GLN A 121 10.68 -2.94 -7.80
CA GLN A 121 11.66 -1.86 -7.91
C GLN A 121 11.13 -0.59 -7.25
N THR A 122 11.95 0.05 -6.41
CA THR A 122 11.64 1.38 -5.87
C THR A 122 11.73 2.43 -6.97
N ILE A 123 10.60 3.05 -7.30
CA ILE A 123 10.50 4.08 -8.35
C ILE A 123 10.36 5.49 -7.78
N ALA A 124 9.97 5.61 -6.51
CA ALA A 124 9.93 6.89 -5.79
C ALA A 124 10.15 6.68 -4.29
N ARG A 125 10.69 7.70 -3.65
CA ARG A 125 10.89 7.77 -2.19
C ARG A 125 10.51 9.16 -1.71
N GLN A 126 9.85 9.22 -0.57
CA GLN A 126 9.58 10.46 0.15
C GLN A 126 9.87 10.24 1.63
N ALA A 127 10.70 11.09 2.21
CA ALA A 127 10.96 11.11 3.64
C ALA A 127 10.10 12.16 4.33
N GLY A 128 9.62 11.85 5.53
CA GLY A 128 8.92 12.81 6.39
C GLY A 128 7.44 12.98 6.09
N ALA A 129 6.78 13.77 6.93
CA ALA A 129 5.33 13.95 6.88
C ALA A 129 4.89 14.99 5.85
N ALA A 130 3.78 14.70 5.18
CA ALA A 130 3.10 15.62 4.28
C ALA A 130 1.58 15.48 4.42
N PRO A 131 0.79 16.55 4.15
CA PRO A 131 -0.67 16.46 4.13
C PRO A 131 -1.20 15.56 3.00
N ALA A 132 -2.42 15.02 3.16
CA ALA A 132 -3.03 14.10 2.20
C ALA A 132 -3.03 14.61 0.73
N PRO A 133 -3.35 15.88 0.42
CA PRO A 133 -3.30 16.36 -0.96
C PRO A 133 -1.90 16.34 -1.58
N ALA A 134 -0.86 16.56 -0.78
CA ALA A 134 0.53 16.50 -1.24
C ALA A 134 0.95 15.05 -1.48
N LEU A 135 0.60 14.14 -0.55
CA LEU A 135 0.83 12.70 -0.72
C LEU A 135 0.12 12.15 -1.95
N ARG A 136 -1.13 12.52 -2.17
CA ARG A 136 -1.91 12.14 -3.35
C ARG A 136 -1.20 12.53 -4.64
N ARG A 137 -0.77 13.80 -4.75
CA ARG A 137 -0.03 14.30 -5.93
C ARG A 137 1.27 13.55 -6.13
N TRP A 138 2.05 13.32 -5.07
CA TRP A 138 3.29 12.57 -5.16
C TRP A 138 3.08 11.14 -5.65
N VAL A 139 2.05 10.44 -5.13
CA VAL A 139 1.69 9.10 -5.59
C VAL A 139 1.28 9.12 -7.06
N GLU A 140 0.36 10.01 -7.46
CA GLU A 140 -0.13 10.12 -8.83
C GLU A 140 0.99 10.40 -9.84
N GLN A 141 1.93 11.29 -9.47
CA GLN A 141 3.11 11.58 -10.29
C GLN A 141 4.04 10.37 -10.40
N SER A 142 4.24 9.65 -9.30
CA SER A 142 5.14 8.48 -9.26
C SER A 142 4.62 7.32 -10.12
N ILE A 143 3.30 7.17 -10.23
CA ILE A 143 2.66 6.08 -10.99
C ILE A 143 2.22 6.50 -12.40
N ALA A 144 2.50 7.73 -12.82
CA ALA A 144 2.14 8.23 -14.15
C ALA A 144 2.80 7.35 -15.23
N GLY A 145 2.00 6.89 -16.22
CA GLY A 145 2.47 5.99 -17.28
C GLY A 145 2.69 4.53 -16.83
N ARG A 146 2.48 4.22 -15.55
CA ARG A 146 2.48 2.85 -15.00
C ARG A 146 1.05 2.36 -14.79
N GLU A 147 0.14 2.84 -15.65
CA GLU A 147 -1.24 2.45 -15.55
C GLU A 147 -1.34 0.93 -15.68
N PRO A 148 -2.12 0.31 -14.79
CA PRO A 148 -2.23 -1.13 -14.78
C PRO A 148 -2.70 -1.58 -16.17
N ALA A 149 -1.98 -2.51 -16.81
CA ALA A 149 -2.34 -3.02 -18.14
C ALA A 149 -3.85 -3.31 -18.18
N GLY A 150 -4.56 -2.58 -19.05
CA GLY A 150 -5.99 -2.73 -19.23
C GLY A 150 -6.26 -4.11 -19.80
N LYS A 151 -6.97 -4.96 -19.06
CA LYS A 151 -7.73 -6.03 -19.68
C LYS A 151 -9.16 -5.51 -19.80
N GLY A 152 -9.55 -5.21 -21.04
CA GLY A 152 -10.96 -5.14 -21.42
C GLY A 152 -11.69 -6.44 -21.13
#